data_AF-A0A7Y9WTY0-F1
#
_entry.id   AF-A0A7Y9WTY0-F1
#
_cell.length_a   1.000
_cell.length_b   1.000
_cell.length_c   1.000
_cell.angle_alpha   90.00
_cell.angle_beta   90.00
_cell.angle_gamma   90.00
#
_symmetry.space_group_name_H-M   'P 1'
#
loop_
_entity.id
_entity.type
_entity.pdbx_description
1 polymer ?
#
loop_
_entity_poly.entity_id
_entity_poly.type
_entity_poly.pdbx_seq_one_letter_code
_entity_poly.pdbx_strand_id
1 'polypeptide(L)'
;MSNKVPEATLVFWAIKIMATTVGETGADYLAVHVGLGTAVTGGMMLVLLLAALAGQLRTRKYVPWIYWLTVVLVSVVGTQITDALTDKLGVSLYASTIAFALALAVVFGLWYRSERTLSIHTINTTRRELFYWAAVLFTFALGTAAGDLATEALGLGFVIGVVVFGALIALVSTLYYVGSNPVLTFWLAYILTRPLGASFGDLLSQSQAYGGVGLGTINTSLLFLTAIAVLVIFASATATANATAARTVSTPASKRASK
;
A
#
# COMPACT_ATOMS: atom_id res chain seq x y z
N MET A 1 -6.29 -10.43 -21.88
CA MET A 1 -5.70 -9.21 -21.28
C MET A 1 -4.76 -9.64 -20.15
N SER A 2 -3.56 -9.07 -20.08
CA SER A 2 -2.57 -9.35 -19.03
C SER A 2 -3.01 -8.77 -17.68
N ASN A 3 -2.59 -9.39 -16.57
CA ASN A 3 -2.85 -8.86 -15.23
C ASN A 3 -2.27 -7.44 -15.07
N LYS A 4 -2.99 -6.55 -14.38
CA LYS A 4 -2.56 -5.16 -14.13
C LYS A 4 -1.90 -4.94 -12.77
N VAL A 5 -1.80 -5.98 -11.95
CA VAL A 5 -1.19 -5.93 -10.60
C VAL A 5 0.16 -6.64 -10.63
N PRO A 6 1.20 -6.07 -9.99
CA PRO A 6 2.50 -6.71 -9.88
C PRO A 6 2.43 -8.05 -9.13
N GLU A 7 3.42 -8.89 -9.36
CA GLU A 7 3.61 -10.09 -8.54
C GLU A 7 3.96 -9.70 -7.10
N ALA A 8 3.37 -10.41 -6.13
CA ALA A 8 3.55 -10.19 -4.69
C ALA A 8 4.92 -10.70 -4.20
N THR A 9 6.00 -10.17 -4.78
CA THR A 9 7.39 -10.44 -4.40
C THR A 9 7.80 -9.68 -3.14
N LEU A 10 8.97 -9.97 -2.57
CA LEU A 10 9.51 -9.20 -1.43
C LEU A 10 9.62 -7.69 -1.74
N VAL A 11 9.98 -7.34 -2.98
CA VAL A 11 10.06 -5.95 -3.43
C VAL A 11 8.69 -5.27 -3.39
N PHE A 12 7.62 -5.99 -3.76
CA PHE A 12 6.25 -5.48 -3.65
C PHE A 12 5.89 -5.14 -2.21
N TRP A 13 6.18 -6.03 -1.27
CA TRP A 13 5.89 -5.81 0.14
C TRP A 13 6.70 -4.65 0.72
N ALA A 14 7.99 -4.57 0.38
CA ALA A 14 8.87 -3.49 0.82
C ALA A 14 8.40 -2.12 0.30
N ILE A 15 8.15 -1.97 -1.01
CA ILE A 15 7.68 -0.69 -1.57
C ILE A 15 6.36 -0.29 -0.93
N LYS A 16 5.44 -1.24 -0.70
CA LYS A 16 4.16 -0.94 -0.07
C LYS A 16 4.30 -0.40 1.36
N ILE A 17 5.11 -1.06 2.19
CA ILE A 17 5.36 -0.64 3.59
C ILE A 17 6.06 0.72 3.65
N MET A 18 6.85 1.09 2.64
CA MET A 18 7.49 2.40 2.60
C MET A 18 6.56 3.48 2.02
N ALA A 19 5.76 3.12 1.00
CA ALA A 19 4.80 4.00 0.37
C ALA A 19 3.76 4.52 1.37
N THR A 20 3.39 3.69 2.34
CA THR A 20 2.49 4.05 3.43
C THR A 20 2.99 5.26 4.21
N THR A 21 4.25 5.23 4.63
CA THR A 21 4.84 6.28 5.46
C THR A 21 5.08 7.54 4.64
N VAL A 22 5.65 7.39 3.44
CA VAL A 22 6.00 8.53 2.56
C VAL A 22 4.80 9.36 2.17
N GLY A 23 3.69 8.69 1.82
CA GLY A 23 2.50 9.39 1.39
C GLY A 23 2.00 10.33 2.49
N GLU A 24 1.80 9.77 3.68
CA GLU A 24 1.27 10.44 4.86
C GLU A 24 2.13 11.63 5.26
N THR A 25 3.42 11.41 5.48
CA THR A 25 4.34 12.48 5.87
C THR A 25 4.49 13.56 4.80
N GLY A 26 4.39 13.19 3.51
CA GLY A 26 4.39 14.13 2.40
C GLY A 26 3.14 15.02 2.37
N ALA A 27 1.96 14.44 2.65
CA ALA A 27 0.72 15.21 2.77
C ALA A 27 0.75 16.12 4.00
N ASP A 28 1.26 15.63 5.14
CA ASP A 28 1.38 16.44 6.36
C ASP A 28 2.34 17.61 6.19
N TYR A 29 3.43 17.40 5.46
CA TYR A 29 4.34 18.49 5.10
C TYR A 29 3.62 19.60 4.32
N LEU A 30 2.80 19.24 3.33
CA LEU A 30 2.00 20.22 2.58
C LEU A 30 0.97 20.92 3.46
N ALA A 31 0.33 20.19 4.37
CA ALA A 31 -0.68 20.75 5.26
C ALA A 31 -0.09 21.72 6.29
N VAL A 32 1.01 21.33 6.95
CA VAL A 32 1.57 22.03 8.12
C VAL A 32 2.72 22.96 7.73
N HIS A 33 3.74 22.46 7.03
CA HIS A 33 4.95 23.24 6.74
C HIS A 33 4.77 24.21 5.58
N VAL A 34 4.09 23.79 4.52
CA VAL A 34 3.73 24.70 3.41
C VAL A 34 2.54 25.60 3.80
N GLY A 35 1.80 25.22 4.84
CA GLY A 35 0.70 26.03 5.38
C GLY A 35 -0.57 26.00 4.53
N LEU A 36 -0.75 25.00 3.68
CA LEU A 36 -1.99 24.85 2.88
C LEU A 36 -3.21 24.51 3.75
N GLY A 37 -2.97 23.92 4.92
CA GLY A 37 -4.01 23.45 5.82
C GLY A 37 -4.58 22.09 5.41
N THR A 38 -5.11 21.35 6.38
CA THR A 38 -5.53 19.95 6.21
C THR A 38 -6.65 19.78 5.18
N ALA A 39 -7.61 20.72 5.11
CA ALA A 39 -8.73 20.64 4.17
C ALA A 39 -8.29 20.82 2.71
N VAL A 40 -7.42 21.79 2.43
CA VAL A 40 -6.93 22.06 1.07
C VAL A 40 -6.04 20.93 0.59
N THR A 41 -5.09 20.50 1.42
CA THR A 41 -4.22 19.36 1.10
C THR A 41 -5.03 18.09 0.88
N GLY A 42 -6.04 17.81 1.71
CA GLY A 42 -6.93 16.67 1.52
C GLY A 42 -7.69 16.69 0.19
N GLY A 43 -8.27 17.86 -0.17
CA GLY A 43 -8.92 18.05 -1.46
C GLY A 43 -7.96 17.83 -2.64
N MET A 44 -6.74 18.36 -2.56
CA MET A 44 -5.72 18.16 -3.60
C MET A 44 -5.33 16.69 -3.76
N MET A 45 -5.08 15.99 -2.65
CA MET A 45 -4.70 14.57 -2.68
C MET A 45 -5.83 13.69 -3.22
N LEU A 46 -7.09 14.01 -2.87
CA LEU A 46 -8.26 13.33 -3.43
C LEU A 46 -8.37 13.54 -4.95
N VAL A 47 -8.17 14.77 -5.44
CA VAL A 47 -8.19 15.06 -6.88
C VAL A 47 -7.08 14.32 -7.61
N LEU A 48 -5.86 14.30 -7.05
CA LEU A 48 -4.74 13.54 -7.60
C LEU A 48 -5.03 12.04 -7.63
N LEU A 49 -5.63 11.49 -6.57
CA LEU A 49 -6.03 10.09 -6.53
C LEU A 49 -7.05 9.77 -7.64
N LEU A 50 -8.08 10.60 -7.81
CA LEU A 50 -9.08 10.39 -8.85
C LEU A 50 -8.46 10.43 -10.26
N ALA A 51 -7.51 11.35 -10.49
CA ALA A 51 -6.77 11.41 -11.74
C ALA A 51 -5.89 10.17 -11.97
N ALA A 52 -5.20 9.69 -10.95
CA ALA A 52 -4.37 8.49 -11.00
C ALA A 52 -5.21 7.23 -11.26
N LEU A 53 -6.34 7.07 -10.55
CA LEU A 53 -7.31 5.98 -10.78
C LEU A 53 -7.87 6.03 -12.20
N ALA A 54 -8.23 7.21 -12.71
CA ALA A 54 -8.69 7.35 -14.09
C ALA A 54 -7.61 6.93 -15.09
N GLY A 55 -6.34 7.30 -14.86
CA GLY A 55 -5.20 6.85 -15.65
C GLY A 55 -4.99 5.34 -15.60
N GLN A 56 -5.08 4.75 -14.41
CA GLN A 56 -4.94 3.32 -14.17
C GLN A 56 -6.05 2.51 -14.89
N LEU A 57 -7.31 2.94 -14.77
CA LEU A 57 -8.45 2.32 -15.44
C LEU A 57 -8.35 2.39 -16.98
N ARG A 58 -7.78 3.47 -17.52
CA ARG A 58 -7.55 3.65 -18.97
C ARG A 58 -6.40 2.79 -19.50
N THR A 59 -5.42 2.49 -18.66
CA THR A 59 -4.21 1.77 -19.07
C THR A 59 -4.51 0.28 -19.26
N ARG A 60 -4.24 -0.29 -20.44
CA ARG A 60 -4.59 -1.69 -20.77
C ARG A 60 -3.57 -2.74 -20.29
N LYS A 61 -2.42 -2.32 -19.77
CA LYS A 61 -1.31 -3.17 -19.32
C LYS A 61 -0.81 -2.67 -17.96
N TYR A 62 -0.10 -3.52 -17.22
CA TYR A 62 0.59 -3.09 -16.01
C TYR A 62 1.67 -2.05 -16.36
N VAL A 63 1.55 -0.85 -15.78
CA VAL A 63 2.56 0.21 -15.85
C VAL A 63 3.01 0.49 -14.41
N PRO A 64 4.24 0.09 -14.02
CA PRO A 64 4.69 0.12 -12.63
C PRO A 64 4.52 1.48 -11.94
N TRP A 65 4.91 2.57 -12.61
CA TRP A 65 4.89 3.90 -11.99
C TRP A 65 3.47 4.41 -11.74
N ILE A 66 2.51 4.15 -12.65
CA ILE A 66 1.10 4.56 -12.47
C ILE A 66 0.49 3.77 -11.31
N TYR A 67 0.76 2.47 -11.24
CA TYR A 67 0.28 1.60 -10.17
C TYR A 67 0.80 2.08 -8.81
N TRP A 68 2.11 2.28 -8.67
CA TRP A 68 2.70 2.71 -7.39
C TRP A 68 2.30 4.13 -7.00
N LEU A 69 2.20 5.05 -7.97
CA LEU A 69 1.65 6.38 -7.72
C LEU A 69 0.21 6.29 -7.18
N THR A 70 -0.62 5.44 -7.77
CA THR A 70 -1.99 5.23 -7.31
C THR A 70 -1.99 4.63 -5.90
N VAL A 71 -1.13 3.65 -5.60
CA VAL A 71 -1.01 3.07 -4.24
C VAL A 71 -0.62 4.12 -3.21
N VAL A 72 0.36 5.00 -3.51
CA VAL A 72 0.76 6.11 -2.62
C VAL A 72 -0.41 7.08 -2.42
N LEU A 73 -1.10 7.48 -3.49
CA LEU A 73 -2.23 8.41 -3.37
C LEU A 73 -3.41 7.80 -2.60
N VAL A 74 -3.69 6.50 -2.81
CA VAL A 74 -4.70 5.78 -2.03
C VAL A 74 -4.30 5.71 -0.57
N SER A 75 -3.02 5.51 -0.26
CA SER A 75 -2.56 5.47 1.13
C SER A 75 -2.76 6.80 1.83
N VAL A 76 -2.43 7.91 1.16
CA VAL A 76 -2.65 9.28 1.68
C VAL A 76 -4.12 9.53 1.95
N VAL A 77 -4.97 9.30 0.95
CA VAL A 77 -6.40 9.60 1.07
C VAL A 77 -7.06 8.67 2.10
N GLY A 78 -6.65 7.41 2.18
CA GLY A 78 -7.14 6.46 3.18
C GLY A 78 -6.84 6.90 4.62
N THR A 79 -5.63 7.43 4.86
CA THR A 79 -5.26 8.05 6.14
C THR A 79 -6.11 9.28 6.42
N GLN A 80 -6.17 10.23 5.48
CA GLN A 80 -6.95 11.46 5.67
C GLN A 80 -8.44 11.23 5.93
N ILE A 81 -9.03 10.18 5.34
CA ILE A 81 -10.41 9.77 5.64
C ILE A 81 -10.53 9.29 7.08
N THR A 82 -9.55 8.53 7.57
CA THR A 82 -9.50 8.03 8.94
C THR A 82 -9.34 9.18 9.92
N ASP A 83 -8.37 10.05 9.72
CA ASP A 83 -8.10 11.21 10.59
C ASP A 83 -9.28 12.18 10.59
N ALA A 84 -9.94 12.38 9.45
CA ALA A 84 -11.15 13.20 9.38
C ALA A 84 -12.29 12.61 10.23
N LEU A 85 -12.43 11.29 10.31
CA LEU A 85 -13.42 10.65 11.17
C LEU A 85 -13.04 10.72 12.64
N THR A 86 -11.80 10.36 12.97
CA THR A 86 -11.34 10.26 14.36
C THR A 86 -11.11 11.64 14.96
N ASP A 87 -10.26 12.46 14.33
CA ASP A 87 -9.76 13.70 14.94
C ASP A 87 -10.73 14.86 14.77
N LYS A 88 -11.36 14.98 13.59
CA LYS A 88 -12.26 16.10 13.30
C LYS A 88 -13.71 15.83 13.72
N LEU A 89 -14.21 14.62 13.47
CA LEU A 89 -15.58 14.25 13.80
C LEU A 89 -15.72 13.58 15.17
N GLY A 90 -14.60 13.30 15.86
CA GLY A 90 -14.61 12.73 17.21
C GLY A 90 -15.11 11.28 17.26
N VAL A 91 -15.09 10.56 16.13
CA VAL A 91 -15.48 9.15 16.08
C VAL A 91 -14.41 8.32 16.78
N SER A 92 -14.79 7.49 17.77
CA SER A 92 -13.81 6.65 18.46
C SER A 92 -13.07 5.73 17.49
N LEU A 93 -11.77 5.51 17.75
CA LEU A 93 -10.94 4.57 16.97
C LEU A 93 -11.50 3.15 16.92
N TYR A 94 -12.19 2.70 17.99
CA TYR A 94 -12.89 1.42 17.99
C TYR A 94 -14.02 1.38 16.95
N ALA A 95 -14.84 2.43 16.92
CA ALA A 95 -15.95 2.53 15.98
C ALA A 95 -15.47 2.67 14.53
N SER A 96 -14.47 3.51 14.25
CA SER A 96 -13.92 3.67 12.89
C SER A 96 -13.26 2.40 12.40
N THR A 97 -12.47 1.71 13.23
CA THR A 97 -11.86 0.41 12.91
C THR A 97 -12.92 -0.63 12.57
N ILE A 98 -13.97 -0.77 13.40
CA ILE A 98 -15.07 -1.71 13.13
C ILE A 98 -15.80 -1.33 11.83
N ALA A 99 -16.09 -0.05 11.63
CA ALA A 99 -16.77 0.44 10.42
C ALA A 99 -15.97 0.13 9.14
N PHE A 100 -14.65 0.39 9.15
CA PHE A 100 -13.80 0.07 8.00
C PHE A 100 -13.64 -1.43 7.79
N ALA A 101 -13.58 -2.24 8.86
CA ALA A 101 -13.55 -3.69 8.75
C ALA A 101 -14.84 -4.24 8.11
N LEU A 102 -16.00 -3.74 8.53
CA LEU A 102 -17.29 -4.09 7.95
C LEU A 102 -17.39 -3.62 6.49
N ALA A 103 -16.98 -2.40 6.18
CA ALA A 103 -16.97 -1.88 4.82
C ALA A 103 -16.08 -2.72 3.89
N LEU A 104 -14.89 -3.10 4.36
CA LEU A 104 -13.98 -3.99 3.63
C LEU A 104 -14.60 -5.38 3.43
N ALA A 105 -15.24 -5.94 4.45
CA ALA A 105 -15.94 -7.22 4.34
C ALA A 105 -17.09 -7.17 3.32
N VAL A 106 -17.85 -6.07 3.28
CA VAL A 106 -18.89 -5.83 2.27
C VAL A 106 -18.29 -5.77 0.87
N VAL A 107 -17.18 -5.06 0.68
CA VAL A 107 -16.50 -4.99 -0.62
C VAL A 107 -16.02 -6.37 -1.07
N PHE A 108 -15.39 -7.16 -0.19
CA PHE A 108 -15.01 -8.54 -0.51
C PHE A 108 -16.23 -9.42 -0.80
N GLY A 109 -17.32 -9.28 -0.04
CA GLY A 109 -18.56 -10.01 -0.27
C GLY A 109 -19.19 -9.70 -1.63
N LEU A 110 -19.28 -8.42 -2.01
CA LEU A 110 -19.81 -7.99 -3.31
C LEU A 110 -18.90 -8.40 -4.46
N TRP A 111 -17.57 -8.33 -4.28
CA TRP A 111 -16.60 -8.78 -5.26
C TRP A 111 -16.71 -10.30 -5.48
N TYR A 112 -16.72 -11.09 -4.41
CA TYR A 112 -16.86 -12.54 -4.49
C TYR A 112 -18.21 -12.95 -5.07
N ARG A 113 -19.31 -12.26 -4.74
CA ARG A 113 -20.63 -12.50 -5.34
C ARG A 113 -20.63 -12.25 -6.84
N SER A 114 -19.93 -11.22 -7.30
CA SER A 114 -19.94 -10.78 -8.70
C SER A 114 -18.96 -11.56 -9.58
N GLU A 115 -17.78 -11.88 -9.06
CA GLU A 115 -16.66 -12.41 -9.86
C GLU A 115 -16.23 -13.82 -9.42
N ARG A 116 -16.77 -14.32 -8.30
CA ARG A 116 -16.44 -15.63 -7.69
C ARG A 116 -14.95 -15.85 -7.40
N THR A 117 -14.18 -14.76 -7.36
CA THR A 117 -12.75 -14.76 -7.06
C THR A 117 -12.35 -13.47 -6.36
N LEU A 118 -11.41 -13.56 -5.43
CA LEU A 118 -10.74 -12.43 -4.78
C LEU A 118 -9.26 -12.36 -5.19
N SER A 119 -8.88 -13.09 -6.24
CA SER A 119 -7.49 -13.22 -6.67
C SER A 119 -7.01 -11.99 -7.44
N ILE A 120 -5.88 -11.45 -6.99
CA ILE A 120 -5.17 -10.34 -7.63
C ILE A 120 -4.53 -10.71 -8.98
N HIS A 121 -4.44 -12.00 -9.32
CA HIS A 121 -3.84 -12.47 -10.58
C HIS A 121 -4.77 -12.33 -11.78
N THR A 122 -6.03 -11.98 -11.55
CA THR A 122 -7.07 -11.98 -12.58
C THR A 122 -7.75 -10.62 -12.76
N ILE A 123 -7.05 -9.54 -12.43
CA ILE A 123 -7.56 -8.16 -12.56
C ILE A 123 -7.38 -7.71 -14.01
N ASN A 124 -8.33 -8.14 -14.84
CA ASN A 124 -8.33 -7.95 -16.29
C ASN A 124 -9.58 -7.24 -16.82
N THR A 125 -10.61 -7.02 -16.00
CA THR A 125 -11.81 -6.26 -16.34
C THR A 125 -11.91 -5.00 -15.50
N THR A 126 -12.56 -3.94 -16.03
CA THR A 126 -12.81 -2.70 -15.29
C THR A 126 -13.58 -2.93 -13.99
N ARG A 127 -14.53 -3.89 -13.99
CA ARG A 127 -15.28 -4.25 -12.77
C ARG A 127 -14.37 -4.82 -11.68
N ARG A 128 -13.48 -5.76 -12.02
CA ARG A 128 -12.50 -6.32 -11.07
C ARG A 128 -11.53 -5.27 -10.57
N GLU A 129 -11.12 -4.36 -11.45
CA GLU A 129 -10.22 -3.26 -11.10
C GLU A 129 -10.87 -2.28 -10.13
N LEU A 130 -12.17 -1.96 -10.29
CA LEU A 130 -12.91 -1.14 -9.34
C LEU A 130 -13.02 -1.81 -7.96
N PHE A 131 -13.36 -3.11 -7.91
CA PHE A 131 -13.39 -3.86 -6.64
C PHE A 131 -12.01 -3.91 -5.98
N TYR A 132 -10.96 -4.11 -6.78
CA TYR A 132 -9.59 -4.11 -6.29
C TYR A 132 -9.23 -2.76 -5.65
N TRP A 133 -9.44 -1.65 -6.35
CA TRP A 133 -9.10 -0.33 -5.81
C TRP A 133 -9.97 0.07 -4.62
N ALA A 134 -11.24 -0.33 -4.60
CA ALA A 134 -12.11 -0.15 -3.43
C ALA A 134 -11.58 -0.95 -2.23
N ALA A 135 -11.23 -2.23 -2.42
CA ALA A 135 -10.66 -3.07 -1.38
C ALA A 135 -9.35 -2.46 -0.87
N VAL A 136 -8.46 -2.02 -1.77
CA VAL A 136 -7.22 -1.35 -1.42
C VAL A 136 -7.51 -0.10 -0.56
N LEU A 137 -8.38 0.81 -0.99
CA LEU A 137 -8.75 2.00 -0.21
C LEU A 137 -9.23 1.66 1.22
N PHE A 138 -10.17 0.71 1.35
CA PHE A 138 -10.66 0.31 2.67
C PHE A 138 -9.62 -0.44 3.51
N THR A 139 -8.70 -1.19 2.90
CA THR A 139 -7.58 -1.79 3.65
C THR A 139 -6.61 -0.75 4.17
N PHE A 140 -6.42 0.36 3.45
CA PHE A 140 -5.60 1.48 3.91
C PHE A 140 -6.28 2.21 5.07
N ALA A 141 -7.56 2.57 4.93
CA ALA A 141 -8.30 3.23 6.00
C ALA A 141 -8.43 2.35 7.26
N LEU A 142 -8.75 1.06 7.09
CA LEU A 142 -8.75 0.09 8.19
C LEU A 142 -7.38 -0.03 8.84
N GLY A 143 -6.32 -0.09 8.03
CA GLY A 143 -4.97 -0.24 8.52
C GLY A 143 -4.46 0.97 9.30
N THR A 144 -4.82 2.18 8.90
CA THR A 144 -4.56 3.40 9.67
C THR A 144 -5.34 3.35 10.99
N ALA A 145 -6.66 3.17 10.94
CA ALA A 145 -7.50 3.14 12.15
C ALA A 145 -7.07 2.07 13.16
N ALA A 146 -6.70 0.88 12.68
CA ALA A 146 -6.20 -0.21 13.52
C ALA A 146 -4.79 0.06 14.07
N GLY A 147 -3.96 0.77 13.32
CA GLY A 147 -2.64 1.24 13.77
C GLY A 147 -2.78 2.21 14.94
N ASP A 148 -3.57 3.27 14.73
CA ASP A 148 -3.83 4.31 15.74
C ASP A 148 -4.56 3.73 16.96
N LEU A 149 -5.49 2.80 16.75
CA LEU A 149 -6.14 2.07 17.83
C LEU A 149 -5.09 1.33 18.69
N ALA A 150 -4.12 0.68 18.07
CA ALA A 150 -3.07 -0.05 18.76
C ALA A 150 -2.09 0.88 19.51
N THR A 151 -1.66 1.96 18.87
CA THR A 151 -0.63 2.86 19.42
C THR A 151 -1.22 3.86 20.42
N GLU A 152 -2.35 4.47 20.11
CA GLU A 152 -2.95 5.57 20.88
C GLU A 152 -4.00 5.08 21.88
N ALA A 153 -5.02 4.36 21.41
CA ALA A 153 -6.15 3.98 22.26
C ALA A 153 -5.83 2.82 23.21
N LEU A 154 -5.02 1.86 22.76
CA LEU A 154 -4.54 0.75 23.58
C LEU A 154 -3.21 1.08 24.29
N GLY A 155 -2.56 2.19 23.93
CA GLY A 155 -1.34 2.65 24.57
C GLY A 155 -0.15 1.70 24.43
N LEU A 156 -0.12 0.84 23.39
CA LEU A 156 0.97 -0.10 23.18
C LEU A 156 2.28 0.61 22.80
N GLY A 157 2.20 1.81 22.24
CA GLY A 157 3.34 2.53 21.69
C GLY A 157 3.90 1.93 20.40
N PHE A 158 4.77 2.67 19.72
CA PHE A 158 5.21 2.36 18.36
C PHE A 158 6.04 1.07 18.26
N VAL A 159 6.96 0.84 19.21
CA VAL A 159 7.84 -0.35 19.21
C VAL A 159 7.02 -1.63 19.32
N ILE A 160 6.08 -1.70 20.28
CA ILE A 160 5.24 -2.88 20.47
C ILE A 160 4.31 -3.04 19.27
N GLY A 161 3.77 -1.95 18.72
CA GLY A 161 3.01 -1.97 17.47
C GLY A 161 3.77 -2.64 16.32
N VAL A 162 5.01 -2.21 16.05
CA VAL A 162 5.87 -2.81 15.01
C VAL A 162 6.10 -4.30 15.27
N VAL A 163 6.38 -4.69 16.51
CA VAL A 163 6.59 -6.10 16.87
C VAL A 163 5.31 -6.93 16.67
N VAL A 164 4.15 -6.44 17.12
CA VAL A 164 2.87 -7.14 17.01
C VAL A 164 2.47 -7.31 15.54
N PHE A 165 2.47 -6.23 14.75
CA PHE A 165 2.10 -6.32 13.34
C PHE A 165 3.12 -7.13 12.53
N GLY A 166 4.42 -7.03 12.86
CA GLY A 166 5.47 -7.86 12.28
C GLY A 166 5.28 -9.35 12.59
N ALA A 167 4.96 -9.69 13.84
CA ALA A 167 4.67 -11.06 14.25
C ALA A 167 3.41 -11.62 13.57
N LEU A 168 2.36 -10.81 13.43
CA LEU A 168 1.15 -11.20 12.69
C LEU A 168 1.43 -11.45 11.21
N ILE A 169 2.25 -10.61 10.56
CA ILE A 169 2.68 -10.84 9.16
C ILE A 169 3.52 -12.11 9.05
N ALA A 170 4.44 -12.35 9.99
CA ALA A 170 5.24 -13.56 10.03
C ALA A 170 4.35 -14.81 10.16
N LEU A 171 3.35 -14.77 11.06
CA LEU A 171 2.36 -15.83 11.24
C LEU A 171 1.57 -16.09 9.95
N VAL A 172 1.04 -15.05 9.32
CA VAL A 172 0.32 -15.17 8.04
C VAL A 172 1.23 -15.73 6.93
N SER A 173 2.51 -15.36 6.93
CA SER A 173 3.51 -15.90 6.00
C SER A 173 3.78 -17.38 6.25
N THR A 174 3.91 -17.80 7.50
CA THR A 174 4.03 -19.23 7.86
C THR A 174 2.79 -20.00 7.42
N LEU A 175 1.58 -19.47 7.65
CA LEU A 175 0.32 -20.07 7.21
C LEU A 175 0.28 -20.26 5.68
N TYR A 176 0.82 -19.31 4.92
CA TYR A 176 0.96 -19.44 3.48
C TYR A 176 1.89 -20.60 3.09
N TYR A 177 3.07 -20.73 3.73
CA TYR A 177 4.02 -21.80 3.42
C TYR A 177 3.56 -23.20 3.81
N VAL A 178 2.67 -23.33 4.80
CA VAL A 178 2.07 -24.63 5.17
C VAL A 178 0.85 -25.01 4.32
N GLY A 179 0.52 -24.23 3.29
CA GLY A 179 -0.51 -24.57 2.30
C GLY A 179 -1.90 -23.96 2.56
N SER A 180 -2.00 -22.89 3.37
CA SER A 180 -3.26 -22.15 3.52
C SER A 180 -3.68 -21.45 2.22
N ASN A 181 -4.94 -21.01 2.14
CA ASN A 181 -5.48 -20.33 0.96
C ASN A 181 -4.64 -19.09 0.57
N PRO A 182 -3.96 -19.09 -0.60
CA PRO A 182 -3.07 -18.00 -1.02
C PRO A 182 -3.74 -16.63 -1.10
N VAL A 183 -5.03 -16.59 -1.45
CA VAL A 183 -5.78 -15.34 -1.60
C VAL A 183 -6.08 -14.74 -0.24
N LEU A 184 -6.46 -15.58 0.74
CA LEU A 184 -6.75 -15.13 2.09
C LEU A 184 -5.48 -14.65 2.79
N THR A 185 -4.39 -15.41 2.71
CA THR A 185 -3.10 -15.01 3.29
C THR A 185 -2.57 -13.73 2.65
N PHE A 186 -2.76 -13.55 1.34
CA PHE A 186 -2.42 -12.31 0.66
C PHE A 186 -3.19 -11.12 1.26
N TRP A 187 -4.51 -11.19 1.36
CA TRP A 187 -5.31 -10.07 1.87
C TRP A 187 -5.05 -9.77 3.34
N LEU A 188 -4.82 -10.79 4.18
CA LEU A 188 -4.43 -10.60 5.57
C LEU A 188 -3.08 -9.89 5.69
N ALA A 189 -2.05 -10.37 4.97
CA ALA A 189 -0.76 -9.69 4.93
C ALA A 189 -0.90 -8.27 4.36
N TYR A 190 -1.75 -8.09 3.35
CA TYR A 190 -2.06 -6.80 2.76
C TYR A 190 -2.66 -5.82 3.78
N ILE A 191 -3.63 -6.25 4.58
CA ILE A 191 -4.21 -5.39 5.63
C ILE A 191 -3.14 -5.04 6.67
N LEU A 192 -2.39 -6.03 7.16
CA LEU A 192 -1.42 -5.86 8.26
C LEU A 192 -0.18 -5.02 7.90
N THR A 193 0.20 -4.97 6.63
CA THR A 193 1.35 -4.15 6.20
C THR A 193 1.14 -2.65 6.36
N ARG A 194 -0.12 -2.17 6.38
CA ARG A 194 -0.42 -0.74 6.61
C ARG A 194 -0.13 -0.32 8.06
N PRO A 195 -0.74 -0.93 9.10
CA PRO A 195 -0.45 -0.56 10.48
C PRO A 195 1.02 -0.80 10.84
N LEU A 196 1.66 -1.84 10.27
CA LEU A 196 3.11 -2.01 10.41
C LEU A 196 3.88 -0.80 9.86
N GLY A 197 3.57 -0.34 8.64
CA GLY A 197 4.23 0.80 8.01
C GLY A 197 3.98 2.12 8.74
N ALA A 198 2.77 2.34 9.26
CA ALA A 198 2.44 3.49 10.09
C ALA A 198 3.26 3.47 11.40
N SER A 199 3.15 2.38 12.19
CA SER A 199 3.91 2.24 13.44
C SER A 199 5.42 2.34 13.24
N PHE A 200 5.95 1.80 12.14
CA PHE A 200 7.38 1.91 11.82
C PHE A 200 7.77 3.33 11.40
N GLY A 201 6.90 4.01 10.64
CA GLY A 201 7.08 5.41 10.28
C GLY A 201 7.10 6.33 11.49
N ASP A 202 6.13 6.16 12.40
CA ASP A 202 6.03 6.92 13.64
C ASP A 202 7.17 6.63 14.60
N LEU A 203 7.59 5.36 14.70
CA LEU A 203 8.76 4.98 15.46
C LEU A 203 10.00 5.76 14.99
N LEU A 204 10.15 6.02 13.70
CA LEU A 204 11.29 6.77 13.17
C LEU A 204 11.11 8.28 13.30
N SER A 205 9.90 8.79 13.03
CA SER A 205 9.62 10.22 12.91
C SER A 205 9.38 10.92 14.24
N GLN A 206 8.63 10.30 15.16
CA GLN A 206 8.16 10.90 16.40
C GLN A 206 9.31 11.10 17.39
N SER A 207 9.13 12.05 18.32
CA SER A 207 10.13 12.36 19.33
C SER A 207 10.32 11.23 20.35
N GLN A 208 11.48 11.22 21.01
CA GLN A 208 11.78 10.25 22.08
C GLN A 208 10.81 10.33 23.26
N ALA A 209 10.17 11.49 23.48
CA ALA A 209 9.15 11.66 24.52
C ALA A 209 7.88 10.83 24.24
N TYR A 210 7.56 10.58 22.97
CA TYR A 210 6.44 9.73 22.54
C TYR A 210 6.87 8.29 22.22
N GLY A 211 8.13 7.92 22.51
CA GLY A 211 8.65 6.58 22.24
C GLY A 211 9.17 6.37 20.80
N GLY A 212 9.37 7.45 20.04
CA GLY A 212 10.03 7.43 18.73
C GLY A 212 11.54 7.66 18.78
N VAL A 213 12.23 7.50 17.65
CA VAL A 213 13.68 7.67 17.49
C VAL A 213 14.05 9.16 17.38
N GLY A 214 13.13 10.00 16.89
CA GLY A 214 13.31 11.44 16.77
C GLY A 214 14.04 11.89 15.51
N LEU A 215 13.99 11.11 14.41
CA LEU A 215 14.58 11.55 13.13
C LEU A 215 13.83 12.76 12.54
N GLY A 216 12.57 12.97 12.95
CA GLY A 216 11.70 13.99 12.42
C GLY A 216 11.04 13.57 11.12
N THR A 217 9.87 14.15 10.85
CA THR A 217 9.01 13.83 9.70
C THR A 217 9.73 14.00 8.36
N ILE A 218 10.52 15.06 8.20
CA ILE A 218 11.21 15.37 6.94
C ILE A 218 12.30 14.33 6.62
N ASN A 219 13.19 14.05 7.58
CA ASN A 219 14.29 13.10 7.35
C ASN A 219 13.76 11.68 7.13
N THR A 220 12.72 11.30 7.88
CA THR A 220 12.04 10.01 7.71
C THR A 220 11.44 9.91 6.31
N SER A 221 10.74 10.95 5.84
CA SER A 221 10.18 11.00 4.47
C SER A 221 11.25 10.86 3.40
N LEU A 222 12.36 11.58 3.53
CA LEU A 222 13.46 11.52 2.58
C LEU A 222 14.08 10.12 2.53
N LEU A 223 14.33 9.51 3.70
CA LEU A 223 14.85 8.15 3.80
C LEU A 223 13.97 7.15 3.04
N PHE A 224 12.66 7.16 3.31
CA PHE A 224 11.74 6.24 2.64
C PHE A 224 11.58 6.54 1.14
N LEU A 225 11.53 7.81 0.73
CA LEU A 225 11.49 8.20 -0.68
C LEU A 225 12.73 7.70 -1.45
N THR A 226 13.92 7.90 -0.88
CA THR A 226 15.16 7.41 -1.47
C THR A 226 15.16 5.89 -1.56
N ALA A 227 14.72 5.19 -0.51
CA ALA A 227 14.62 3.73 -0.53
C ALA A 227 13.62 3.21 -1.58
N ILE A 228 12.44 3.83 -1.70
CA ILE A 228 11.46 3.51 -2.75
C ILE A 228 12.06 3.73 -4.13
N ALA A 229 12.70 4.88 -4.38
CA ALA A 229 13.31 5.19 -5.66
C ALA A 229 14.37 4.14 -6.04
N VAL A 230 15.25 3.77 -5.10
CA VAL A 230 16.26 2.72 -5.31
C VAL A 230 15.61 1.36 -5.61
N LEU A 231 14.59 0.95 -4.86
CA LEU A 231 13.90 -0.32 -5.12
C LEU A 231 13.16 -0.33 -6.46
N VAL A 232 12.55 0.79 -6.86
CA VAL A 232 11.86 0.92 -8.14
C VAL A 232 12.85 0.89 -9.30
N ILE A 233 13.99 1.58 -9.18
CA ILE A 233 15.08 1.53 -10.17
C ILE A 233 15.63 0.12 -10.27
N PHE A 234 15.92 -0.53 -9.14
CA PHE A 234 16.38 -1.91 -9.09
C PHE A 234 15.39 -2.85 -9.77
N ALA A 235 14.11 -2.81 -9.39
CA ALA A 235 13.06 -3.65 -9.96
C ALA A 235 12.90 -3.43 -11.48
N SER A 236 12.99 -2.18 -11.92
CA SER A 236 12.91 -1.82 -13.34
C SER A 236 14.13 -2.32 -14.13
N ALA A 237 15.33 -2.22 -13.53
CA ALA A 237 16.56 -2.74 -14.11
C ALA A 237 16.55 -4.27 -14.21
N THR A 238 16.11 -4.98 -13.15
CA THR A 238 15.98 -6.44 -13.15
C THR A 238 14.93 -6.91 -14.16
N ALA A 239 13.79 -6.22 -14.26
CA ALA A 239 12.77 -6.53 -15.25
C ALA A 239 13.29 -6.35 -16.69
N THR A 240 14.07 -5.28 -16.93
CA THR A 240 14.71 -5.02 -18.24
C THR A 240 15.79 -6.06 -18.56
N ALA A 241 16.59 -6.44 -17.58
CA ALA A 241 17.62 -7.48 -17.71
C ALA A 241 17.00 -8.84 -18.04
N ASN A 242 15.95 -9.24 -17.33
CA ASN A 242 15.22 -10.48 -17.58
C ASN A 242 14.54 -10.49 -18.96
N ALA A 243 13.95 -9.36 -19.37
CA ALA A 243 13.37 -9.22 -20.71
C ALA A 243 14.44 -9.31 -21.81
N THR A 244 15.64 -8.79 -21.57
CA THR A 244 16.77 -8.86 -22.51
C THR A 244 17.29 -10.29 -22.61
N ALA A 245 17.47 -10.99 -21.48
CA ALA A 245 17.90 -12.38 -21.41
C ALA A 245 16.90 -13.35 -22.09
N ALA A 246 15.59 -13.13 -21.88
CA ALA A 246 14.56 -13.92 -22.55
C ALA A 246 14.59 -13.74 -24.08
N ARG A 247 14.93 -12.54 -24.55
CA ARG A 247 15.01 -12.22 -25.99
C ARG A 247 16.23 -12.89 -26.65
N THR A 248 17.39 -12.91 -25.99
CA THR A 248 18.60 -13.62 -26.46
C THR A 248 18.40 -15.13 -26.53
N VAL A 249 17.71 -15.74 -25.56
CA VAL A 249 17.41 -17.19 -25.59
C VAL A 249 16.39 -17.55 -26.67
N SER A 250 15.46 -16.65 -27.00
CA SER A 250 14.42 -16.88 -28.02
C SER A 250 14.87 -16.68 -29.48
N THR A 251 16.13 -16.28 -29.73
CA THR A 251 16.64 -16.09 -31.09
C THR A 251 17.28 -17.40 -31.57
N PRO A 252 16.66 -18.20 -32.47
CA PRO A 252 17.31 -19.40 -32.98
C PRO A 252 18.51 -18.98 -33.84
N ALA A 253 19.62 -19.67 -33.70
CA ALA A 253 20.82 -19.51 -34.52
C ALA A 253 20.56 -19.93 -35.98
N SER A 254 19.70 -19.22 -36.74
CA SER A 254 19.47 -19.46 -38.16
C SER A 254 20.24 -18.48 -39.04
N LYS A 255 21.53 -18.27 -38.78
CA LYS A 255 22.46 -17.62 -39.71
C LYS A 255 23.86 -18.23 -39.59
N ARG A 256 23.96 -19.53 -39.87
CA ARG A 256 25.24 -20.19 -40.13
C ARG A 256 25.06 -21.35 -41.13
N ALA A 257 24.56 -21.06 -42.33
CA ALA A 257 24.67 -21.96 -43.47
C ALA A 257 24.35 -21.24 -44.80
N SER A 258 25.40 -20.68 -45.40
CA SER A 258 25.62 -20.43 -46.84
C SER A 258 26.93 -19.62 -46.86
N LYS A 259 28.09 -20.25 -47.10
CA LYS A 259 28.61 -20.65 -48.42
C LYS A 259 28.32 -19.58 -49.47
#